data_AF-A0A1J4RNW8-F1
#
_entry.id   AF-A0A1J4RNW8-F1
#
_cell.length_a   1.000
_cell.length_b   1.000
_cell.length_c   1.000
_cell.angle_alpha   90.00
_cell.angle_beta   90.00
_cell.angle_gamma   90.00
#
_symmetry.space_group_name_H-M   'P 1'
#
loop_
_entity.id
_entity.type
_entity.pdbx_description
1 polymer ?
#
loop_
_entity_poly.entity_id
_entity_poly.type
_entity_poly.pdbx_seq_one_letter_code
_entity_poly.pdbx_strand_id
1 'polypeptide(L)'
;MKKNNNIQLLGRYIVSDPETCHGKPIFRGTRIFVSDVLEMVAEGMAWETIIEQWHGSITKEVIAEAVRLSSEAFFKHTDEFVLETVAA
;
A
#
# COMPACT_ATOMS: atom_id res chain seq x y z
N MET A 1 -2.59 -4.76 30.56
CA MET A 1 -3.59 -4.31 29.58
C MET A 1 -3.48 -5.23 28.38
N LYS A 2 -4.51 -6.04 28.07
CA LYS A 2 -4.51 -6.86 26.85
C LYS A 2 -4.68 -5.90 25.68
N LYS A 3 -3.65 -5.73 24.84
CA LYS A 3 -3.83 -5.02 23.57
C LYS A 3 -4.81 -5.84 22.75
N ASN A 4 -5.88 -5.21 22.26
CA ASN A 4 -6.77 -5.85 21.30
C ASN A 4 -5.99 -5.98 19.99
N ASN A 5 -5.39 -7.15 19.75
CA ASN A 5 -4.63 -7.47 18.54
C ASN A 5 -5.59 -7.76 17.38
N ASN A 6 -6.25 -6.72 16.90
CA ASN A 6 -7.18 -6.85 15.78
C ASN A 6 -6.44 -6.54 14.49
N ILE A 7 -6.39 -7.54 13.59
CA ILE A 7 -5.97 -7.34 12.21
C ILE A 7 -7.02 -6.46 11.52
N GLN A 8 -6.57 -5.35 10.94
CA GLN A 8 -7.40 -4.43 10.17
C GLN A 8 -7.35 -4.82 8.69
N LEU A 9 -8.52 -4.97 8.08
CA LEU A 9 -8.65 -5.15 6.64
C LEU A 9 -8.77 -3.77 6.00
N LEU A 10 -7.79 -3.39 5.18
CA LEU A 10 -7.80 -2.11 4.46
C LEU A 10 -8.37 -2.26 3.04
N GLY A 11 -8.40 -3.49 2.54
CA GLY A 11 -8.99 -3.87 1.27
C GLY A 11 -9.20 -5.38 1.18
N ARG A 12 -9.40 -5.88 -0.04
CA ARG A 12 -9.48 -7.32 -0.30
C ARG A 12 -8.13 -7.99 -0.02
N TYR A 13 -7.06 -7.36 -0.50
CA TYR A 13 -5.70 -7.89 -0.51
C TYR A 13 -4.77 -7.19 0.48
N ILE A 14 -5.16 -6.09 1.12
CA ILE A 14 -4.29 -5.34 2.03
C ILE A 14 -4.79 -5.41 3.47
N VAL A 15 -3.87 -5.70 4.38
CA VAL A 15 -4.12 -5.77 5.83
C VAL A 15 -3.09 -4.97 6.61
N SER A 16 -3.46 -4.53 7.81
CA SER A 16 -2.56 -3.97 8.81
C SER A 16 -2.74 -4.75 10.11
N ASP A 17 -1.63 -5.17 10.70
CA ASP A 17 -1.61 -5.89 11.97
C ASP A 17 -0.57 -5.23 12.88
N PRO A 18 -0.96 -4.67 14.05
CA PRO A 18 -0.02 -4.06 14.98
C PRO A 18 1.13 -4.96 15.43
N GLU A 19 0.96 -6.29 15.41
CA GLU A 19 2.00 -7.25 15.77
C GLU A 19 2.93 -7.62 14.60
N THR A 20 2.50 -7.35 13.36
CA THR A 20 3.26 -7.65 12.16
C THR A 20 3.74 -6.35 11.52
N CYS A 21 5.06 -6.21 11.35
CA CYS A 21 5.67 -5.04 10.72
C CYS A 21 5.22 -3.68 11.31
N HIS A 22 4.97 -3.64 12.61
CA HIS A 22 4.58 -2.43 13.35
C HIS A 22 3.25 -1.78 12.89
N GLY A 23 2.32 -2.58 12.35
CA GLY A 23 1.04 -2.06 11.87
C GLY A 23 1.11 -1.39 10.49
N LYS A 24 2.25 -1.48 9.80
CA LYS A 24 2.34 -1.00 8.42
C LYS A 24 1.53 -1.91 7.47
N PRO A 25 0.87 -1.35 6.44
CA PRO A 25 0.12 -2.16 5.47
C PRO A 25 1.00 -3.16 4.71
N ILE A 26 0.53 -4.41 4.66
CA ILE A 26 1.12 -5.51 3.89
C ILE A 26 0.07 -6.18 3.02
N PHE A 27 0.50 -6.91 1.99
CA PHE A 27 -0.42 -7.77 1.24
C PHE A 27 -0.77 -9.03 2.04
N ARG A 28 -2.06 -9.35 2.11
CA ARG A 28 -2.64 -10.46 2.87
C ARG A 28 -1.93 -11.76 2.52
N GLY A 29 -1.43 -12.46 3.54
CA GLY A 29 -0.73 -13.73 3.37
C GLY A 29 0.74 -13.58 2.96
N THR A 30 1.27 -12.36 2.90
CA THR A 30 2.67 -12.06 2.59
C THR A 30 3.29 -11.22 3.70
N ARG A 31 4.61 -10.98 3.64
CA ARG A 31 5.30 -9.92 4.40
C ARG A 31 5.80 -8.79 3.50
N ILE A 32 5.19 -8.64 2.33
CA ILE A 32 5.55 -7.62 1.35
C ILE A 32 4.82 -6.34 1.72
N PHE A 33 5.56 -5.26 1.94
CA PHE A 33 4.97 -3.98 2.22
C PHE A 33 4.28 -3.41 1.00
N VAL A 34 3.13 -2.76 1.24
CA VAL A 34 2.46 -1.99 0.20
C VAL A 34 3.36 -0.86 -0.31
N SER A 35 4.17 -0.25 0.57
CA SER A 35 5.12 0.80 0.20
C SER A 35 6.16 0.33 -0.81
N ASP A 36 6.72 -0.86 -0.63
CA ASP A 36 7.80 -1.36 -1.49
C ASP A 36 7.28 -1.55 -2.93
N VAL A 37 6.08 -2.12 -3.06
CA VAL A 37 5.44 -2.29 -4.37
C VAL A 37 5.05 -0.95 -5.00
N LEU A 38 4.57 0.02 -4.21
CA LEU A 38 4.26 1.35 -4.73
C LEU A 38 5.51 2.12 -5.18
N GLU A 39 6.65 1.95 -4.50
CA GLU A 39 7.94 2.51 -4.91
C GLU A 39 8.36 1.93 -6.26
N MET A 40 8.30 0.60 -6.43
CA MET A 40 8.60 -0.05 -7.71
C MET A 40 7.68 0.42 -8.84
N VAL A 41 6.40 0.69 -8.54
CA VAL A 41 5.47 1.31 -9.49
C VAL A 41 5.89 2.74 -9.82
N ALA A 42 6.32 3.53 -8.83
CA ALA A 42 6.78 4.90 -9.02
C ALA A 42 8.09 4.97 -9.84
N GLU A 43 8.97 3.97 -9.72
CA GLU A 43 10.16 3.77 -10.55
C GLU A 43 9.82 3.39 -12.00
N GLY A 44 8.54 3.18 -12.33
CA GLY A 44 8.08 2.83 -13.68
C GLY A 44 8.28 1.36 -14.03
N MET A 45 8.46 0.49 -13.04
CA MET A 45 8.65 -0.94 -13.28
C MET A 45 7.37 -1.58 -13.85
N ALA A 46 7.54 -2.43 -14.87
CA ALA A 46 6.45 -3.22 -15.42
C ALA A 46 5.86 -4.14 -14.35
N TRP A 47 4.53 -4.26 -14.29
CA TRP A 47 3.85 -5.01 -13.23
C TRP A 47 4.23 -6.49 -13.24
N GLU A 48 4.46 -7.06 -14.42
CA GLU A 48 4.96 -8.43 -14.58
C GLU A 48 6.32 -8.60 -13.89
N THR A 49 7.23 -7.65 -14.06
CA THR A 49 8.55 -7.66 -13.40
C THR A 49 8.42 -7.53 -11.88
N ILE A 50 7.53 -6.68 -11.39
CA ILE A 50 7.26 -6.56 -9.94
C ILE A 50 6.77 -7.92 -9.39
N ILE A 51 5.83 -8.57 -10.08
CA ILE A 51 5.30 -9.88 -9.70
C ILE A 51 6.40 -10.94 -9.69
N GLU A 52 7.26 -10.95 -10.71
CA GLU A 52 8.41 -11.87 -10.81
C GLU A 52 9.42 -11.66 -9.68
N GLN A 53 9.74 -10.42 -9.32
CA GLN A 53 10.64 -10.12 -8.20
C GLN A 53 10.12 -10.66 -6.86
N TRP A 54 8.80 -10.66 -6.68
CA TRP A 54 8.16 -11.26 -5.51
C TRP A 54 7.80 -12.74 -5.70
N HIS A 55 8.38 -13.40 -6.70
CA HIS A 55 8.20 -14.83 -6.99
C HIS A 55 6.73 -15.25 -7.15
N GLY A 56 5.88 -14.37 -7.71
CA GLY A 56 4.46 -14.63 -7.90
C GLY A 56 3.63 -14.53 -6.62
N SER A 57 4.18 -14.03 -5.51
CA SER A 57 3.48 -13.89 -4.22
C SER A 57 2.36 -12.82 -4.26
N ILE A 58 2.38 -11.95 -5.26
CA ILE A 58 1.35 -10.94 -5.52
C ILE A 58 0.90 -11.01 -6.97
N THR A 59 -0.31 -10.53 -7.27
CA THR A 59 -0.87 -10.50 -8.62
C THR A 59 -1.11 -9.07 -9.11
N LYS A 60 -1.49 -8.90 -10.37
CA LYS A 60 -1.82 -7.58 -10.92
C LYS A 60 -2.97 -6.93 -10.17
N GLU A 61 -3.97 -7.70 -9.75
CA GLU A 61 -5.13 -7.20 -8.99
C GLU A 61 -4.72 -6.66 -7.61
N VAL A 62 -3.71 -7.29 -7.00
CA VAL A 62 -3.13 -6.87 -5.72
C VAL A 62 -2.42 -5.52 -5.87
N ILE A 63 -1.61 -5.36 -6.93
CA ILE A 63 -0.94 -4.08 -7.25
C ILE A 63 -1.98 -3.00 -7.57
N ALA A 64 -3.00 -3.33 -8.36
CA ALA A 64 -4.07 -2.41 -8.71
C ALA A 64 -4.85 -1.90 -7.48
N GLU A 65 -5.14 -2.78 -6.50
CA GLU A 65 -5.80 -2.36 -5.27
C GLU A 65 -4.93 -1.39 -4.47
N ALA A 66 -3.62 -1.63 -4.37
CA ALA A 66 -2.69 -0.71 -3.71
C ALA A 66 -2.70 0.67 -4.38
N VAL A 67 -2.57 0.72 -5.71
CA VAL A 67 -2.57 1.98 -6.47
C VAL A 67 -3.89 2.72 -6.28
N ARG A 68 -5.04 2.02 -6.34
CA ARG A 68 -6.35 2.64 -6.12
C ARG A 68 -6.49 3.24 -4.73
N LEU A 69 -6.13 2.49 -3.68
CA LEU A 69 -6.23 2.99 -2.30
C LEU A 69 -5.27 4.15 -2.06
N SER A 70 -4.07 4.13 -2.64
CA SER A 70 -3.12 5.25 -2.56
C SER A 70 -3.65 6.50 -3.25
N SER A 71 -4.30 6.35 -4.42
CA SER A 71 -4.96 7.47 -5.09
C SER A 71 -6.08 8.07 -4.23
N GLU A 72 -6.93 7.23 -3.63
CA GLU A 72 -7.98 7.69 -2.71
C GLU A 72 -7.42 8.38 -1.47
N ALA A 73 -6.33 7.86 -0.90
CA ALA A 73 -5.65 8.47 0.24
C ALA A 73 -5.06 9.83 -0.16
N PHE A 74 -4.39 9.93 -1.31
CA PHE A 74 -3.83 11.20 -1.80
C PHE A 74 -4.90 12.29 -1.91
N PHE A 75 -6.07 11.99 -2.46
CA PHE A 75 -7.18 12.96 -2.54
C PHE A 75 -7.78 13.34 -1.18
N LYS A 76 -7.79 12.41 -0.21
CA LYS A 76 -8.30 12.69 1.14
C LYS A 76 -7.36 13.56 1.97
N HIS A 77 -6.08 13.55 1.64
CA HIS A 77 -5.00 14.21 2.38
C HIS A 77 -4.30 15.28 1.53
N THR A 78 -4.94 15.77 0.45
CA THR A 78 -4.31 16.72 -0.48
C THR A 78 -3.84 18.00 0.21
N ASP A 79 -4.53 18.42 1.27
CA ASP A 79 -4.17 19.54 2.12
C ASP A 79 -2.80 19.38 2.79
N GLU A 80 -2.38 18.14 3.10
CA GLU A 80 -1.07 17.85 3.69
C GLU A 80 0.09 18.05 2.69
N PHE A 81 -0.20 18.15 1.39
CA PHE A 81 0.79 18.26 0.32
C PHE A 81 0.85 19.65 -0.33
N VAL A 82 0.14 20.65 0.20
CA VAL A 82 0.17 22.02 -0.32
C VAL A 82 1.54 22.66 -0.03
N LEU A 83 2.33 22.92 -1.07
CA LEU A 83 3.62 23.61 -0.95
C LEU A 83 3.45 25.14 -1.02
N GLU A 84 2.63 25.62 -1.94
CA GLU A 84 2.28 27.03 -2.10
C GLU A 84 0.88 27.16 -2.70
N THR A 85 0.19 28.25 -2.38
CA THR A 85 -1.08 28.60 -3.02
C THR A 85 -0.82 29.73 -4.01
N VAL A 86 -1.01 29.44 -5.30
CA VAL A 86 -0.91 30.47 -6.33
C VAL A 86 -2.27 31.15 -6.47
N ALA A 87 -2.30 32.49 -6.43
CA ALA A 87 -3.51 33.24 -6.74
C ALA A 87 -3.92 32.96 -8.20
N ALA A 88 -5.18 32.63 -8.41
CA ALA A 88 -5.76 32.36 -9.73
C ALA A 88 -5.72 33.60 -10.65
#